data_AF-A0A9E1WNR7-F1
#
_entry.id   AF-A0A9E1WNR7-F1
#
_cell.length_a   1.000
_cell.length_b   1.000
_cell.length_c   1.000
_cell.angle_alpha   90.00
_cell.angle_beta   90.00
_cell.angle_gamma   90.00
#
_symmetry.space_group_name_H-M   'P 1'
#
loop_
_entity.id
_entity.type
_entity.pdbx_description
1 polymer ?
#
loop_
_entity_poly.entity_id
_entity_poly.type
_entity_poly.pdbx_seq_one_letter_code
_entity_poly.pdbx_strand_id
1 'polypeptide(L)'
;AVKLNATDMDLDIVESTTAQVSTPGTTTVPAHTLYDIVRKLPDGAQVDLDAGASGELTLSAGRSRFTLQSLPTDEFPVLSGGELPHAFTVTSAELRALIDRSKFAISTEETRYYLNGIYLHKAERDGINVLRAVATDGHRLANVESPLPAGAEDMPGVIVPRKAVTELRKLIDESGDEVRVSLSETKIRFAFDDAVLTSKLIDGTFPDYERVIPVGNDKTMEVDCKPFADAVDRVSAISSEKSRAVKLALTNGLLVLTASSPEHGSATEEVEVDYQGDDIEIGFNSAYLIDITRQIEGDKARFSMADSASPTIVREVDDDSALYVLMPMRV
;
A
#
# COMPACT_ATOMS: atom_id res chain seq x y z
N ALA A 1 -18.16 21.83 -16.34
CA ALA A 1 -17.09 20.88 -15.97
C ALA A 1 -17.07 19.76 -17.00
N VAL A 2 -15.88 19.22 -17.30
CA VAL A 2 -15.67 17.98 -18.04
C VAL A 2 -15.40 16.88 -17.02
N LYS A 3 -15.97 15.69 -17.24
CA LYS A 3 -15.70 14.50 -16.43
C LYS A 3 -14.88 13.52 -17.25
N LEU A 4 -13.77 13.05 -16.69
CA LEU A 4 -12.92 12.01 -17.27
C LEU A 4 -13.18 10.72 -16.49
N ASN A 5 -13.49 9.63 -17.19
CA ASN A 5 -13.62 8.31 -16.59
C ASN A 5 -12.65 7.33 -17.27
N ALA A 6 -11.88 6.60 -16.48
CA ALA A 6 -11.11 5.45 -16.91
C ALA A 6 -11.37 4.24 -15.99
N THR A 7 -11.49 3.05 -16.57
CA THR A 7 -11.74 1.82 -15.83
C THR A 7 -11.08 0.62 -16.50
N ASP A 8 -10.71 -0.37 -15.69
CA ASP A 8 -10.28 -1.70 -16.12
C ASP A 8 -11.30 -2.81 -15.80
N MET A 9 -12.55 -2.42 -15.47
CA MET A 9 -13.65 -3.25 -15.00
C MET A 9 -13.54 -3.78 -13.56
N ASP A 10 -12.44 -3.57 -12.86
CA ASP A 10 -12.31 -3.84 -11.41
C ASP A 10 -12.17 -2.55 -10.60
N LEU A 11 -11.55 -1.54 -11.20
CA LEU A 11 -11.31 -0.20 -10.70
C LEU A 11 -11.90 0.82 -11.70
N ASP A 12 -12.52 1.87 -11.18
CA ASP A 12 -13.11 3.00 -11.93
C ASP A 12 -12.65 4.29 -11.26
N ILE A 13 -12.04 5.19 -12.03
CA ILE A 13 -11.58 6.50 -11.55
C ILE A 13 -12.29 7.56 -12.37
N VAL A 14 -13.01 8.44 -11.68
CA VAL A 14 -13.72 9.57 -12.26
C VAL A 14 -13.17 10.86 -11.69
N GLU A 15 -12.73 11.77 -12.55
CA GLU A 15 -12.26 13.10 -12.16
C GLU A 15 -13.05 14.18 -12.87
N SER A 16 -13.35 15.27 -12.17
CA SER A 16 -14.05 16.44 -12.73
C SER A 16 -13.10 17.62 -12.83
N THR A 17 -13.09 18.30 -13.98
CA THR A 17 -12.32 19.53 -14.15
C THR A 17 -13.17 20.66 -14.70
N THR A 18 -12.84 21.90 -14.35
CA THR A 18 -13.58 23.07 -14.82
C THR A 18 -13.30 23.29 -16.32
N ALA A 19 -14.36 23.53 -17.09
CA ALA A 19 -14.28 23.77 -18.53
C ALA A 19 -15.43 24.67 -18.98
N GLN A 20 -15.17 25.49 -20.00
CA GLN A 20 -16.21 26.23 -20.70
C GLN A 20 -16.91 25.30 -21.69
N VAL A 21 -18.15 24.92 -21.38
CA VAL A 21 -18.93 23.97 -22.19
C VAL A 21 -19.89 24.75 -23.07
N SER A 22 -19.61 24.80 -24.37
CA SER A 22 -20.50 25.38 -25.39
C SER A 22 -21.63 24.41 -25.74
N THR A 23 -21.28 23.16 -26.03
CA THR A 23 -22.21 22.08 -26.36
C THR A 23 -21.96 20.87 -25.45
N PRO A 24 -22.93 20.48 -24.61
CA PRO A 24 -22.82 19.26 -23.80
C PRO A 24 -22.75 18.00 -24.67
N GLY A 25 -21.96 17.03 -24.25
CA GLY A 25 -21.84 15.75 -24.95
C GLY A 25 -20.94 14.76 -24.19
N THR A 26 -20.82 13.56 -24.75
CA THR A 26 -19.98 12.49 -24.22
C THR A 26 -19.28 11.79 -25.38
N THR A 27 -18.04 11.37 -25.17
CA THR A 27 -17.30 10.52 -26.11
C THR A 27 -16.28 9.69 -25.33
N THR A 28 -15.65 8.73 -26.00
CA THR A 28 -14.51 7.98 -25.47
C THR A 28 -13.29 8.22 -26.37
N VAL A 29 -12.08 8.17 -25.82
CA VAL A 29 -10.85 8.28 -26.61
C VAL A 29 -9.74 7.43 -26.01
N PRO A 30 -8.70 7.06 -26.78
CA PRO A 30 -7.53 6.37 -26.25
C PRO A 30 -6.81 7.22 -25.18
N ALA A 31 -6.92 6.80 -23.91
CA ALA A 31 -6.48 7.59 -22.75
C ALA A 31 -4.99 7.97 -22.81
N HIS A 32 -4.10 7.01 -23.09
CA HIS A 32 -2.66 7.27 -23.18
C HIS A 32 -2.31 8.23 -24.32
N THR A 33 -2.99 8.13 -25.47
CA THR A 33 -2.77 9.03 -26.60
C THR A 33 -3.21 10.44 -26.26
N LEU A 34 -4.37 10.62 -25.62
CA LEU A 34 -4.84 11.92 -25.17
C LEU A 34 -3.85 12.55 -24.18
N TYR A 35 -3.42 11.79 -23.17
CA TYR A 35 -2.42 12.22 -22.19
C TYR A 35 -1.10 12.64 -22.86
N ASP A 36 -0.58 11.81 -23.78
CA ASP A 36 0.67 12.09 -24.50
C ASP A 36 0.59 13.34 -25.39
N ILE A 37 -0.58 13.63 -25.95
CA ILE A 37 -0.82 14.86 -26.71
C ILE A 37 -0.80 16.05 -25.76
N VAL A 38 -1.64 16.02 -24.72
CA VAL A 38 -1.83 17.15 -23.80
C VAL A 38 -0.52 17.52 -23.09
N ARG A 39 0.24 16.54 -22.59
CA ARG A 39 1.52 16.81 -21.89
C ARG A 39 2.61 17.43 -22.77
N LYS A 40 2.46 17.36 -24.10
CA LYS A 40 3.42 17.91 -25.08
C LYS A 40 2.98 19.28 -25.61
N LEU A 41 1.80 19.76 -25.23
CA LEU A 41 1.35 21.10 -25.58
C LEU A 41 2.17 22.14 -24.80
N PRO A 42 2.36 23.36 -25.36
CA PRO A 42 3.00 24.44 -24.63
C PRO A 42 2.22 24.81 -23.37
N ASP A 43 2.93 25.15 -22.29
CA ASP A 43 2.31 25.64 -21.05
C ASP A 43 1.40 26.84 -21.31
N GLY A 44 0.22 26.84 -20.67
CA GLY A 44 -0.79 27.89 -20.82
C GLY A 44 -1.63 27.79 -22.11
N ALA A 45 -1.42 26.78 -22.96
CA ALA A 45 -2.25 26.56 -24.13
C ALA A 45 -3.71 26.25 -23.75
N GLN A 46 -4.65 26.91 -24.42
CA GLN A 46 -6.07 26.54 -24.36
C GLN A 46 -6.33 25.34 -25.27
N VAL A 47 -7.04 24.35 -24.75
CA VAL A 47 -7.38 23.11 -25.45
C VAL A 47 -8.87 23.10 -25.76
N ASP A 48 -9.19 23.11 -27.04
CA ASP A 48 -10.55 22.95 -27.55
C ASP A 48 -10.81 21.49 -27.90
N LEU A 49 -11.88 20.93 -27.36
CA LEU A 49 -12.34 19.56 -27.62
C LEU A 49 -13.69 19.61 -28.33
N ASP A 50 -13.75 19.06 -29.54
CA ASP A 50 -14.97 18.98 -30.36
C ASP A 50 -15.25 17.53 -30.74
N ALA A 51 -16.24 16.94 -30.08
CA ALA A 51 -16.78 15.62 -30.40
C ALA A 51 -17.89 15.83 -31.44
N GLY A 52 -17.52 15.84 -32.72
CA GLY A 52 -18.47 15.96 -33.83
C GLY A 52 -19.39 14.75 -33.95
N ALA A 53 -20.28 14.75 -34.96
CA ALA A 53 -21.22 13.66 -35.21
C ALA A 53 -20.58 12.39 -35.84
N SER A 54 -19.28 12.42 -36.15
CA SER A 54 -18.57 11.43 -36.98
C SER A 54 -17.84 10.32 -36.20
N GLY A 55 -18.06 10.20 -34.89
CA GLY A 55 -17.36 9.20 -34.07
C GLY A 55 -15.87 9.52 -33.85
N GLU A 56 -15.49 10.79 -33.97
CA GLU A 56 -14.14 11.28 -33.75
C GLU A 56 -14.16 12.46 -32.79
N LEU A 57 -13.11 12.58 -31.97
CA LEU A 57 -12.82 13.77 -31.16
C LEU A 57 -11.73 14.58 -31.84
N THR A 58 -12.03 15.84 -32.19
CA THR A 58 -11.01 16.81 -32.60
C THR A 58 -10.48 17.53 -31.38
N LEU A 59 -9.16 17.51 -31.18
CA LEU A 59 -8.44 18.31 -30.19
C LEU A 59 -7.66 19.41 -30.90
N SER A 60 -7.89 20.67 -30.55
CA SER A 60 -7.16 21.81 -31.10
C SER A 60 -6.50 22.64 -29.99
N ALA A 61 -5.26 23.06 -30.21
CA ALA A 61 -4.53 23.94 -29.30
C ALA A 61 -3.56 24.83 -30.08
N GLY A 62 -3.88 26.12 -30.19
CA GLY A 62 -3.13 27.07 -31.02
C GLY A 62 -3.08 26.64 -32.49
N ARG A 63 -1.89 26.22 -32.97
CA ARG A 63 -1.68 25.76 -34.36
C ARG A 63 -1.69 24.24 -34.50
N SER A 64 -1.83 23.51 -33.39
CA SER A 64 -1.90 22.06 -33.36
C SER A 64 -3.34 21.59 -33.48
N ARG A 65 -3.57 20.57 -34.31
CA ARG A 65 -4.87 19.92 -34.47
C ARG A 65 -4.67 18.41 -34.55
N PHE A 66 -5.40 17.68 -33.74
CA PHE A 66 -5.39 16.21 -33.68
C PHE A 66 -6.82 15.70 -33.85
N THR A 67 -6.96 14.54 -34.47
CA THR A 67 -8.23 13.83 -34.59
C THR A 67 -8.05 12.44 -33.99
N LEU A 68 -8.82 12.13 -32.95
CA LEU A 68 -8.80 10.87 -32.24
C LEU A 68 -10.05 10.06 -32.60
N GLN A 69 -9.86 8.82 -33.01
CA GLN A 69 -10.98 7.89 -33.19
C GLN A 69 -11.63 7.64 -31.83
N SER A 70 -12.96 7.72 -31.78
CA SER A 70 -13.75 7.47 -30.59
C SER A 70 -14.50 6.13 -30.71
N LEU A 71 -14.82 5.53 -29.56
CA LEU A 71 -15.75 4.40 -29.49
C LEU A 71 -17.11 4.87 -28.93
N PRO A 72 -18.20 4.14 -29.23
CA PRO A 72 -19.52 4.44 -28.70
C PRO A 72 -19.52 4.49 -27.16
N THR A 73 -20.16 5.49 -26.58
CA THR A 73 -20.17 5.69 -25.12
C THR A 73 -21.02 4.66 -24.38
N ASP A 74 -21.99 4.05 -25.06
CA ASP A 74 -22.83 2.97 -24.55
C ASP A 74 -22.08 1.64 -24.40
N GLU A 75 -20.92 1.49 -25.06
CA GLU A 75 -19.99 0.39 -24.85
C GLU A 75 -19.07 0.60 -23.65
N PHE A 76 -19.00 1.82 -23.10
CA PHE A 76 -18.13 2.11 -21.96
C PHE A 76 -18.67 1.47 -20.68
N PRO A 77 -17.87 0.66 -19.95
CA PRO A 77 -18.37 -0.07 -18.80
C PRO A 77 -18.69 0.86 -17.63
N VAL A 78 -19.80 0.58 -16.93
CA VAL A 78 -20.27 1.37 -15.79
C VAL A 78 -20.02 0.59 -14.49
N LEU A 79 -18.99 0.98 -13.75
CA LEU A 79 -18.70 0.42 -12.42
C LEU A 79 -19.42 1.17 -11.29
N SER A 80 -19.74 2.44 -11.55
CA SER A 80 -20.37 3.43 -10.67
C SER A 80 -21.85 3.12 -10.46
N GLY A 81 -22.14 2.13 -9.61
CA GLY A 81 -23.48 1.74 -9.21
C GLY A 81 -23.46 0.76 -8.04
N GLY A 82 -24.61 0.60 -7.38
CA GLY A 82 -24.78 -0.22 -6.17
C GLY A 82 -24.86 0.61 -4.89
N GLU A 83 -25.57 0.10 -3.90
CA GLU A 83 -25.68 0.72 -2.58
C GLU A 83 -24.36 0.55 -1.81
N LEU A 84 -23.90 1.63 -1.18
CA LEU A 84 -22.75 1.67 -0.29
C LEU A 84 -23.28 2.08 1.10
N PRO A 85 -23.83 1.13 1.87
CA PRO A 85 -24.59 1.46 3.08
C PRO A 85 -23.71 2.01 4.21
N HIS A 86 -22.41 1.73 4.20
CA HIS A 86 -21.46 2.24 5.18
C HIS A 86 -20.69 3.42 4.60
N ALA A 87 -20.61 4.52 5.34
CA ALA A 87 -19.84 5.68 4.94
C ALA A 87 -19.27 6.41 6.14
N PHE A 88 -18.02 6.84 6.02
CA PHE A 88 -17.29 7.60 7.02
C PHE A 88 -16.24 8.48 6.34
N THR A 89 -15.65 9.39 7.09
CA THR A 89 -14.56 10.26 6.60
C THR A 89 -13.30 9.96 7.39
N VAL A 90 -12.17 9.87 6.68
CA VAL A 90 -10.82 9.79 7.28
C VAL A 90 -10.01 10.98 6.77
N THR A 91 -8.99 11.38 7.52
CA THR A 91 -8.03 12.35 6.98
C THR A 91 -7.15 11.68 5.92
N SER A 92 -6.70 12.46 4.94
CA SER A 92 -5.74 12.00 3.93
C SER A 92 -4.44 11.51 4.57
N ALA A 93 -4.01 12.13 5.68
CA ALA A 93 -2.84 11.72 6.44
C ALA A 93 -3.00 10.33 7.09
N GLU A 94 -4.13 10.06 7.75
CA GLU A 94 -4.42 8.75 8.35
C GLU A 94 -4.51 7.65 7.29
N LEU A 95 -5.23 7.90 6.20
CA LEU A 95 -5.37 6.92 5.12
C LEU A 95 -4.02 6.64 4.44
N ARG A 96 -3.21 7.68 4.22
CA ARG A 96 -1.83 7.55 3.72
C ARG A 96 -0.99 6.69 4.64
N ALA A 97 -1.04 6.92 5.96
CA ALA A 97 -0.28 6.16 6.94
C ALA A 97 -0.69 4.68 6.95
N LEU A 98 -2.00 4.38 6.97
CA LEU A 98 -2.52 3.01 6.88
C LEU A 98 -2.01 2.29 5.62
N ILE A 99 -1.97 2.96 4.48
CA ILE A 99 -1.54 2.37 3.21
C ILE A 99 -0.02 2.21 3.15
N ASP A 100 0.75 3.27 3.41
CA ASP A 100 2.21 3.24 3.26
C ASP A 100 2.84 2.20 4.19
N ARG A 101 2.39 2.16 5.44
CA ARG A 101 2.90 1.25 6.46
C ARG A 101 2.39 -0.18 6.31
N SER A 102 1.49 -0.50 5.37
CA SER A 102 1.00 -1.88 5.20
C SER A 102 1.20 -2.44 3.78
N LYS A 103 1.17 -1.62 2.73
CA LYS A 103 1.11 -2.09 1.33
C LYS A 103 2.29 -2.96 0.91
N PHE A 104 3.46 -2.79 1.52
CA PHE A 104 4.66 -3.55 1.19
C PHE A 104 4.53 -5.04 1.54
N ALA A 105 3.65 -5.38 2.50
CA ALA A 105 3.39 -6.74 2.94
C ALA A 105 2.28 -7.43 2.13
N ILE A 106 1.68 -6.78 1.14
CA ILE A 106 0.67 -7.39 0.27
C ILE A 106 1.32 -8.47 -0.61
N SER A 107 0.68 -9.64 -0.71
CA SER A 107 1.17 -10.71 -1.58
C SER A 107 1.11 -10.32 -3.06
N THR A 108 2.04 -10.88 -3.83
CA THR A 108 2.03 -10.80 -5.30
C THR A 108 1.74 -12.16 -5.93
N GLU A 109 1.40 -13.17 -5.13
CA GLU A 109 1.12 -14.53 -5.60
C GLU A 109 -0.34 -14.68 -6.06
N GLU A 110 -0.55 -15.25 -7.24
CA GLU A 110 -1.90 -15.40 -7.80
C GLU A 110 -2.71 -16.50 -7.10
N THR A 111 -2.05 -17.51 -6.52
CA THR A 111 -2.71 -18.67 -5.89
C THR A 111 -3.40 -18.35 -4.56
N ARG A 112 -2.90 -17.34 -3.84
CA ARG A 112 -3.43 -16.87 -2.55
C ARG A 112 -4.08 -15.51 -2.71
N TYR A 113 -5.04 -15.41 -3.61
CA TYR A 113 -5.64 -14.14 -4.05
C TYR A 113 -6.23 -13.29 -2.91
N TYR A 114 -6.71 -13.90 -1.81
CA TYR A 114 -7.20 -13.18 -0.61
C TYR A 114 -6.09 -12.45 0.17
N LEU A 115 -4.81 -12.68 -0.17
CA LEU A 115 -3.65 -11.94 0.34
C LEU A 115 -3.19 -10.82 -0.62
N ASN A 116 -3.84 -10.67 -1.79
CA ASN A 116 -3.48 -9.68 -2.81
C ASN A 116 -4.16 -8.32 -2.56
N GLY A 117 -4.31 -7.94 -1.29
CA GLY A 117 -4.91 -6.68 -0.86
C GLY A 117 -4.61 -6.35 0.60
N ILE A 118 -5.16 -5.22 1.05
CA ILE A 118 -5.17 -4.81 2.46
C ILE A 118 -6.52 -5.18 3.05
N TYR A 119 -6.52 -5.92 4.15
CA TYR A 119 -7.71 -6.15 4.96
C TYR A 119 -7.98 -4.93 5.83
N LEU A 120 -9.02 -4.19 5.51
CA LEU A 120 -9.47 -2.99 6.23
C LEU A 120 -10.72 -3.35 7.04
N HIS A 121 -10.64 -3.20 8.36
CA HIS A 121 -11.76 -3.53 9.25
C HIS A 121 -11.72 -2.73 10.55
N LYS A 122 -12.86 -2.69 11.25
CA LYS A 122 -12.92 -2.24 12.64
C LYS A 122 -12.29 -3.30 13.56
N ALA A 123 -11.50 -2.86 14.52
CA ALA A 123 -10.99 -3.69 15.60
C ALA A 123 -11.08 -2.96 16.94
N GLU A 124 -10.68 -3.64 18.01
CA GLU A 124 -10.53 -3.06 19.35
C GLU A 124 -9.10 -3.26 19.83
N ARG A 125 -8.53 -2.23 20.45
CA ARG A 125 -7.26 -2.29 21.18
C ARG A 125 -7.45 -1.64 22.53
N ASP A 126 -7.26 -2.42 23.61
CA ASP A 126 -7.36 -1.95 24.99
C ASP A 126 -8.67 -1.18 25.30
N GLY A 127 -9.81 -1.64 24.76
CA GLY A 127 -11.11 -0.99 24.94
C GLY A 127 -11.37 0.19 24.00
N ILE A 128 -10.44 0.51 23.10
CA ILE A 128 -10.55 1.61 22.13
C ILE A 128 -10.83 1.02 20.74
N ASN A 129 -11.88 1.50 20.09
CA ASN A 129 -12.18 1.13 18.72
C ASN A 129 -11.17 1.77 17.75
N VAL A 130 -10.63 0.95 16.84
CA VAL A 130 -9.65 1.38 15.83
C VAL A 130 -10.08 0.93 14.45
N LEU A 131 -9.67 1.71 13.43
CA LEU A 131 -9.65 1.25 12.04
C LEU A 131 -8.30 0.58 11.81
N ARG A 132 -8.33 -0.69 11.40
CA ARG A 132 -7.13 -1.52 11.24
C ARG A 132 -6.94 -1.92 9.79
N ALA A 133 -5.73 -1.71 9.27
CA ALA A 133 -5.25 -2.18 7.98
C ALA A 133 -4.22 -3.30 8.18
N VAL A 134 -4.51 -4.48 7.63
CA VAL A 134 -3.63 -5.65 7.73
C VAL A 134 -3.24 -6.14 6.34
N ALA A 135 -1.95 -6.36 6.12
CA ALA A 135 -1.42 -6.97 4.90
C ALA A 135 -0.40 -8.06 5.24
N THR A 136 -0.42 -9.16 4.50
CA THR A 136 0.54 -10.26 4.65
C THR A 136 0.73 -11.03 3.36
N ASP A 137 1.95 -11.51 3.13
CA ASP A 137 2.31 -12.44 2.04
C ASP A 137 2.50 -13.88 2.56
N GLY A 138 2.24 -14.11 3.85
CA GLY A 138 2.49 -15.36 4.57
C GLY A 138 3.91 -15.53 5.13
N HIS A 139 4.85 -14.62 4.81
CA HIS A 139 6.20 -14.58 5.37
C HIS A 139 6.42 -13.37 6.28
N ARG A 140 5.67 -12.31 6.06
CA ARG A 140 5.63 -11.11 6.89
C ARG A 140 4.21 -10.58 6.99
N LEU A 141 3.95 -9.81 8.03
CA LEU A 141 2.67 -9.16 8.25
C LEU A 141 2.89 -7.73 8.71
N ALA A 142 2.08 -6.81 8.21
CA ALA A 142 1.95 -5.45 8.71
C ALA A 142 0.52 -5.26 9.24
N ASN A 143 0.41 -4.79 10.48
CA ASN A 143 -0.83 -4.43 11.14
C ASN A 143 -0.71 -2.97 11.57
N VAL A 144 -1.52 -2.09 10.97
CA VAL A 144 -1.46 -0.64 11.18
C VAL A 144 -2.84 -0.15 11.60
N GLU A 145 -2.88 0.72 12.59
CA GLU A 145 -4.10 1.18 13.22
C GLU A 145 -4.19 2.70 13.23
N SER A 146 -5.42 3.20 13.08
CA SER A 146 -5.78 4.58 13.37
C SER A 146 -7.03 4.59 14.25
N PRO A 147 -7.36 5.69 14.93
CA PRO A 147 -8.64 5.82 15.63
C PRO A 147 -9.81 5.48 14.71
N LEU A 148 -10.81 4.76 15.21
CA LEU A 148 -11.99 4.44 14.39
C LEU A 148 -12.75 5.74 14.05
N PRO A 149 -12.95 6.07 12.77
CA PRO A 149 -13.71 7.24 12.39
C PRO A 149 -15.19 7.11 12.75
N ALA A 150 -15.83 8.23 13.07
CA ALA A 150 -17.28 8.25 13.29
C ALA A 150 -18.03 7.76 12.04
N GLY A 151 -18.99 6.85 12.22
CA GLY A 151 -19.77 6.23 11.14
C GLY A 151 -19.18 4.92 10.62
N ALA A 152 -17.98 4.51 11.07
CA ALA A 152 -17.35 3.25 10.71
C ALA A 152 -17.70 2.09 11.66
N GLU A 153 -18.58 2.29 12.65
CA GLU A 153 -18.85 1.32 13.73
C GLU A 153 -19.42 0.00 13.26
N ASP A 154 -20.20 0.04 12.18
CA ASP A 154 -20.89 -1.10 11.57
C ASP A 154 -20.22 -1.58 10.27
N MET A 155 -19.02 -1.08 9.93
CA MET A 155 -18.36 -1.46 8.68
C MET A 155 -18.02 -2.97 8.66
N PRO A 156 -18.28 -3.70 7.56
CA PRO A 156 -17.73 -5.03 7.38
C PRO A 156 -16.21 -4.97 7.22
N GLY A 157 -15.54 -6.07 7.55
CA GLY A 157 -14.15 -6.27 7.15
C GLY A 157 -14.08 -6.52 5.64
N VAL A 158 -13.22 -5.78 4.94
CA VAL A 158 -13.11 -5.83 3.49
C VAL A 158 -11.67 -5.94 3.04
N ILE A 159 -11.42 -6.62 1.91
CA ILE A 159 -10.07 -6.76 1.33
C ILE A 159 -9.97 -5.85 0.11
N VAL A 160 -9.25 -4.73 0.26
CA VAL A 160 -9.02 -3.74 -0.80
C VAL A 160 -7.90 -4.23 -1.72
N PRO A 161 -8.17 -4.47 -3.03
CA PRO A 161 -7.17 -5.05 -3.93
C PRO A 161 -5.90 -4.20 -4.05
N ARG A 162 -4.75 -4.85 -4.22
CA ARG A 162 -3.42 -4.21 -4.39
C ARG A 162 -3.40 -3.10 -5.44
N LYS A 163 -4.10 -3.29 -6.56
CA LYS A 163 -4.18 -2.28 -7.62
C LYS A 163 -4.92 -1.04 -7.15
N ALA A 164 -6.07 -1.21 -6.48
CA ALA A 164 -6.82 -0.11 -5.90
C ALA A 164 -5.99 0.63 -4.84
N VAL A 165 -5.27 -0.08 -3.97
CA VAL A 165 -4.34 0.51 -2.99
C VAL A 165 -3.26 1.35 -3.68
N THR A 166 -2.68 0.85 -4.76
CA THR A 166 -1.64 1.57 -5.53
C THR A 166 -2.18 2.85 -6.15
N GLU A 167 -3.34 2.81 -6.81
CA GLU A 167 -3.92 4.02 -7.44
C GLU A 167 -4.43 5.00 -6.39
N LEU A 168 -5.08 4.51 -5.34
CA LEU A 168 -5.49 5.28 -4.17
C LEU A 168 -4.31 6.06 -3.58
N ARG A 169 -3.16 5.40 -3.42
CA ARG A 169 -1.97 6.05 -2.87
C ARG A 169 -1.46 7.21 -3.72
N LYS A 170 -1.59 7.14 -5.05
CA LYS A 170 -1.21 8.25 -5.95
C LYS A 170 -2.15 9.44 -5.79
N LEU A 171 -3.46 9.17 -5.68
CA LEU A 171 -4.50 10.19 -5.56
C LEU A 171 -4.45 10.93 -4.22
N ILE A 172 -4.09 10.24 -3.12
CA ILE A 172 -4.05 10.86 -1.78
C ILE A 172 -3.06 12.03 -1.71
N ASP A 173 -1.93 11.98 -2.43
CA ASP A 173 -0.94 13.07 -2.42
C ASP A 173 -1.44 14.35 -3.10
N GLU A 174 -2.45 14.22 -3.96
CA GLU A 174 -3.02 15.33 -4.73
C GLU A 174 -4.34 15.83 -4.13
N SER A 175 -4.79 15.22 -3.03
CA SER A 175 -6.08 15.51 -2.38
C SER A 175 -5.98 16.53 -1.24
N GLY A 176 -7.11 17.16 -0.92
CA GLY A 176 -7.33 17.93 0.28
C GLY A 176 -7.28 17.09 1.56
N ASP A 177 -7.65 17.69 2.69
CA ASP A 177 -7.38 17.11 4.02
C ASP A 177 -8.22 15.86 4.34
N GLU A 178 -9.35 15.65 3.67
CA GLU A 178 -10.33 14.60 3.98
C GLU A 178 -10.68 13.70 2.81
N VAL A 179 -10.90 12.43 3.11
CA VAL A 179 -11.32 11.38 2.17
C VAL A 179 -12.62 10.78 2.65
N ARG A 180 -13.66 10.87 1.81
CA ARG A 180 -14.92 10.18 2.08
C ARG A 180 -14.81 8.74 1.62
N VAL A 181 -14.91 7.81 2.56
CA VAL A 181 -14.96 6.37 2.29
C VAL A 181 -16.42 5.93 2.29
N SER A 182 -16.82 5.14 1.31
CA SER A 182 -18.13 4.49 1.29
C SER A 182 -18.00 3.07 0.77
N LEU A 183 -18.60 2.10 1.44
CA LEU A 183 -18.38 0.69 1.13
C LEU A 183 -19.61 -0.19 1.36
N SER A 184 -19.57 -1.34 0.70
CA SER A 184 -20.42 -2.52 0.90
C SER A 184 -19.50 -3.74 1.03
N GLU A 185 -20.07 -4.95 1.06
CA GLU A 185 -19.28 -6.19 1.05
C GLU A 185 -18.52 -6.42 -0.26
N THR A 186 -18.94 -5.80 -1.37
CA THR A 186 -18.42 -6.08 -2.71
C THR A 186 -17.71 -4.91 -3.38
N LYS A 187 -17.90 -3.68 -2.87
CA LYS A 187 -17.29 -2.48 -3.43
C LYS A 187 -16.84 -1.52 -2.33
N ILE A 188 -15.80 -0.76 -2.65
CA ILE A 188 -15.34 0.38 -1.86
C ILE A 188 -15.15 1.58 -2.79
N ARG A 189 -15.50 2.76 -2.28
CA ARG A 189 -15.34 4.05 -2.95
C ARG A 189 -14.59 5.00 -2.05
N PHE A 190 -13.62 5.67 -2.63
CA PHE A 190 -12.88 6.77 -2.03
C PHE A 190 -13.15 8.02 -2.85
N ALA A 191 -13.63 9.09 -2.22
CA ALA A 191 -13.85 10.37 -2.87
C ALA A 191 -12.97 11.45 -2.22
N PHE A 192 -12.26 12.17 -3.08
CA PHE A 192 -11.30 13.25 -2.77
C PHE A 192 -11.72 14.45 -3.63
N ASP A 193 -11.93 15.64 -3.10
CA ASP A 193 -12.19 16.86 -3.89
C ASP A 193 -13.05 16.64 -5.16
N ASP A 194 -12.39 16.61 -6.33
CA ASP A 194 -12.98 16.41 -7.65
C ASP A 194 -12.79 14.99 -8.25
N ALA A 195 -12.13 14.07 -7.54
CA ALA A 195 -11.81 12.70 -7.93
C ALA A 195 -12.56 11.63 -7.11
N VAL A 196 -12.99 10.56 -7.78
CA VAL A 196 -13.67 9.42 -7.18
C VAL A 196 -13.06 8.13 -7.70
N LEU A 197 -12.49 7.33 -6.80
CA LEU A 197 -12.00 5.99 -7.08
C LEU A 197 -13.00 4.97 -6.52
N THR A 198 -13.53 4.10 -7.37
CA THR A 198 -14.39 2.97 -6.98
C THR A 198 -13.70 1.67 -7.37
N SER A 199 -13.58 0.73 -6.43
CA SER A 199 -12.98 -0.59 -6.64
C SER A 199 -13.96 -1.68 -6.25
N LYS A 200 -13.95 -2.80 -6.97
CA LYS A 200 -14.41 -4.08 -6.42
C LYS A 200 -13.52 -4.48 -5.23
N LEU A 201 -14.08 -5.25 -4.31
CA LEU A 201 -13.35 -5.87 -3.22
C LEU A 201 -12.96 -7.31 -3.61
N ILE A 202 -11.93 -7.85 -2.97
CA ILE A 202 -11.59 -9.26 -3.15
C ILE A 202 -12.62 -10.12 -2.42
N ASP A 203 -13.29 -11.01 -3.16
CA ASP A 203 -14.25 -11.98 -2.62
C ASP A 203 -13.52 -13.15 -1.96
N GLY A 204 -13.24 -13.00 -0.66
CA GLY A 204 -12.57 -14.02 0.13
C GLY A 204 -12.53 -13.65 1.61
N THR A 205 -12.31 -14.66 2.44
CA THR A 205 -12.12 -14.47 3.89
C THR A 205 -10.63 -14.24 4.16
N PHE A 206 -10.30 -13.10 4.74
CA PHE A 206 -8.93 -12.86 5.20
C PHE A 206 -8.59 -13.82 6.35
N PRO A 207 -7.39 -14.41 6.40
CA PRO A 207 -7.03 -15.34 7.47
C PRO A 207 -7.13 -14.72 8.86
N ASP A 208 -7.34 -15.56 9.87
CA ASP A 208 -7.28 -15.19 11.28
C ASP A 208 -5.83 -14.85 11.67
N TYR A 209 -5.45 -13.61 11.39
CA TYR A 209 -4.08 -13.13 11.50
C TYR A 209 -3.65 -12.88 12.95
N GLU A 210 -4.59 -12.70 13.88
CA GLU A 210 -4.25 -12.48 15.29
C GLU A 210 -3.51 -13.69 15.86
N ARG A 211 -3.80 -14.89 15.34
CA ARG A 211 -3.11 -16.14 15.71
C ARG A 211 -1.64 -16.20 15.30
N VAL A 212 -1.20 -15.40 14.34
CA VAL A 212 0.21 -15.37 13.92
C VAL A 212 1.01 -14.27 14.62
N ILE A 213 0.34 -13.35 15.32
CA ILE A 213 1.00 -12.34 16.16
C ILE A 213 1.42 -13.04 17.47
N PRO A 214 2.72 -13.25 17.70
CA PRO A 214 3.16 -14.02 18.85
C PRO A 214 2.91 -13.26 20.15
N VAL A 215 2.54 -14.01 21.19
CA VAL A 215 2.43 -13.49 22.57
C VAL A 215 3.55 -14.12 23.41
N GLY A 216 4.20 -13.33 24.25
CA GLY A 216 5.23 -13.83 25.16
C GLY A 216 6.65 -13.88 24.58
N ASN A 217 6.95 -13.11 23.53
CA ASN A 217 8.34 -12.88 23.12
C ASN A 217 9.08 -12.16 24.26
N ASP A 218 10.16 -12.79 24.76
CA ASP A 218 10.84 -12.43 26.00
C ASP A 218 12.21 -11.76 25.78
N LYS A 219 12.71 -11.77 24.54
CA LYS A 219 14.00 -11.16 24.16
C LYS A 219 13.74 -9.89 23.38
N THR A 220 14.12 -8.75 23.94
CA THR A 220 13.89 -7.42 23.34
C THR A 220 15.20 -6.78 22.94
N MET A 221 15.37 -6.52 21.65
CA MET A 221 16.49 -5.79 21.08
C MET A 221 16.00 -4.45 20.55
N GLU A 222 16.66 -3.35 20.90
CA GLU A 222 16.47 -2.05 20.25
C GLU A 222 17.68 -1.68 19.40
N VAL A 223 17.44 -1.14 18.21
CA VAL A 223 18.50 -0.77 17.27
C VAL A 223 18.12 0.49 16.49
N ASP A 224 19.11 1.30 16.16
CA ASP A 224 18.91 2.45 15.28
C ASP A 224 18.56 1.97 13.85
N CYS A 225 17.41 2.42 13.34
CA CYS A 225 16.81 1.94 12.08
C CYS A 225 17.75 2.08 10.89
N LYS A 226 18.38 3.25 10.75
CA LYS A 226 19.23 3.56 9.58
C LYS A 226 20.54 2.78 9.57
N PRO A 227 21.38 2.80 10.63
CA PRO A 227 22.58 1.96 10.69
C PRO A 227 22.28 0.47 10.47
N PHE A 228 21.20 -0.04 11.07
CA PHE A 228 20.79 -1.42 10.89
C PHE A 228 20.38 -1.74 9.45
N ALA A 229 19.51 -0.93 8.84
CA ALA A 229 19.09 -1.14 7.45
C ALA A 229 20.28 -1.08 6.47
N ASP A 230 21.19 -0.11 6.66
CA ASP A 230 22.39 0.03 5.84
C ASP A 230 23.35 -1.17 6.00
N ALA A 231 23.48 -1.70 7.22
CA ALA A 231 24.29 -2.89 7.50
C ALA A 231 23.67 -4.16 6.89
N VAL A 232 22.35 -4.35 7.02
CA VAL A 232 21.62 -5.46 6.39
C VAL A 232 21.76 -5.40 4.86
N ASP A 233 21.63 -4.21 4.26
CA ASP A 233 21.81 -4.00 2.82
C ASP A 233 23.23 -4.39 2.38
N ARG A 234 24.27 -3.91 3.08
CA ARG A 234 25.68 -4.25 2.80
C ARG A 234 25.96 -5.74 2.88
N VAL A 235 25.56 -6.42 3.97
CA VAL A 235 25.84 -7.86 4.10
C VAL A 235 25.07 -8.67 3.07
N SER A 236 23.85 -8.24 2.71
CA SER A 236 23.01 -8.96 1.76
C SER A 236 23.53 -8.90 0.31
N ALA A 237 24.43 -7.97 -0.01
CA ALA A 237 25.01 -7.80 -1.34
C ALA A 237 25.78 -9.04 -1.87
N ILE A 238 26.24 -9.92 -0.97
CA ILE A 238 26.91 -11.17 -1.34
C ILE A 238 25.92 -12.31 -1.62
N SER A 239 24.68 -12.18 -1.14
CA SER A 239 23.63 -13.20 -1.25
C SER A 239 23.01 -13.19 -2.64
N SER A 240 22.67 -14.37 -3.15
CA SER A 240 21.92 -14.45 -4.41
C SER A 240 20.47 -14.04 -4.20
N GLU A 241 19.80 -13.56 -5.26
CA GLU A 241 18.38 -13.19 -5.22
C GLU A 241 17.45 -14.30 -4.71
N LYS A 242 17.87 -15.57 -4.81
CA LYS A 242 17.10 -16.73 -4.36
C LYS A 242 17.15 -16.97 -2.86
N SER A 243 18.26 -16.66 -2.19
CA SER A 243 18.40 -16.92 -0.75
C SER A 243 17.98 -15.70 0.06
N ARG A 244 18.58 -14.54 -0.23
CA ARG A 244 18.42 -13.28 0.53
C ARG A 244 18.50 -13.43 2.05
N ALA A 245 19.02 -14.55 2.55
CA ALA A 245 19.00 -14.88 3.97
C ALA A 245 20.15 -14.16 4.70
N VAL A 246 19.83 -13.54 5.83
CA VAL A 246 20.79 -12.93 6.75
C VAL A 246 20.58 -13.54 8.12
N LYS A 247 21.67 -14.07 8.69
CA LYS A 247 21.73 -14.55 10.07
C LYS A 247 22.03 -13.38 11.00
N LEU A 248 21.22 -13.24 12.04
CA LEU A 248 21.40 -12.31 13.15
C LEU A 248 21.87 -13.14 14.34
N ALA A 249 23.12 -12.95 14.76
CA ALA A 249 23.65 -13.53 16.00
C ALA A 249 23.73 -12.42 17.05
N LEU A 250 22.86 -12.51 18.05
CA LEU A 250 22.65 -11.48 19.05
C LEU A 250 23.23 -11.92 20.39
N THR A 251 24.04 -11.04 20.97
CA THR A 251 24.66 -11.17 22.30
C THR A 251 24.52 -9.83 23.03
N ASN A 252 24.86 -9.76 24.32
CA ASN A 252 24.71 -8.54 25.10
C ASN A 252 25.43 -7.33 24.46
N GLY A 253 24.65 -6.35 24.01
CA GLY A 253 25.13 -5.11 23.39
C GLY A 253 25.59 -5.22 21.93
N LEU A 254 25.55 -6.40 21.32
CA LEU A 254 26.16 -6.64 20.00
C LEU A 254 25.29 -7.55 19.12
N LEU A 255 25.01 -7.08 17.91
CA LEU A 255 24.41 -7.86 16.84
C LEU A 255 25.44 -8.12 15.73
N VAL A 256 25.67 -9.39 15.42
CA VAL A 256 26.51 -9.80 14.28
C VAL A 256 25.61 -10.26 13.14
N LEU A 257 25.64 -9.53 12.04
CA LEU A 257 24.96 -9.87 10.80
C LEU A 257 25.86 -10.73 9.92
N THR A 258 25.36 -11.84 9.40
CA THR A 258 26.10 -12.70 8.46
C THR A 258 25.25 -13.12 7.28
N ALA A 259 25.79 -12.99 6.08
CA ALA A 259 25.22 -13.54 4.86
C ALA A 259 26.26 -14.42 4.15
N SER A 260 25.80 -15.50 3.51
CA SER A 260 26.67 -16.42 2.78
C SER A 260 26.09 -16.76 1.41
N SER A 261 27.00 -16.97 0.45
CA SER A 261 26.72 -17.42 -0.90
C SER A 261 27.76 -18.45 -1.32
N PRO A 262 27.35 -19.64 -1.80
CA PRO A 262 28.28 -20.65 -2.30
C PRO A 262 29.20 -20.13 -3.42
N GLU A 263 28.76 -19.13 -4.18
CA GLU A 263 29.48 -18.60 -5.35
C GLU A 263 30.29 -17.35 -5.04
N HIS A 264 29.88 -16.55 -4.05
CA HIS A 264 30.45 -15.23 -3.79
C HIS A 264 31.16 -15.10 -2.43
N GLY A 265 31.05 -16.09 -1.54
CA GLY A 265 31.71 -16.10 -0.24
C GLY A 265 30.76 -15.70 0.90
N SER A 266 31.28 -15.01 1.92
CA SER A 266 30.51 -14.57 3.09
C SER A 266 30.81 -13.12 3.46
N ALA A 267 29.80 -12.42 3.96
CA ALA A 267 29.91 -11.08 4.50
C ALA A 267 29.46 -11.09 5.96
N THR A 268 30.19 -10.37 6.82
CA THR A 268 29.90 -10.22 8.23
C THR A 268 30.04 -8.76 8.62
N GLU A 269 29.09 -8.25 9.39
CA GLU A 269 29.13 -6.90 9.92
C GLU A 269 28.58 -6.87 11.35
N GLU A 270 29.17 -6.04 12.20
CA GLU A 270 28.79 -5.84 13.59
C GLU A 270 28.01 -4.54 13.76
N VAL A 271 26.92 -4.59 14.51
CA VAL A 271 26.05 -3.45 14.81
C VAL A 271 25.84 -3.38 16.32
N GLU A 272 26.08 -2.21 16.90
CA GLU A 272 25.76 -1.94 18.32
C GLU A 272 24.24 -1.91 18.51
N VAL A 273 23.75 -2.58 19.54
CA VAL A 273 22.31 -2.71 19.84
C VAL A 273 22.08 -2.60 21.34
N ASP A 274 20.89 -2.19 21.76
CA ASP A 274 20.46 -2.34 23.15
C ASP A 274 19.81 -3.71 23.32
N TYR A 275 20.54 -4.64 23.91
CA TYR A 275 20.09 -6.00 24.19
C TYR A 275 20.70 -6.53 25.49
N GLN A 276 19.84 -7.01 26.38
CA GLN A 276 20.23 -7.67 27.63
C GLN A 276 19.40 -8.94 27.80
N GLY A 277 19.87 -10.04 27.24
CA GLY A 277 19.16 -11.32 27.23
C GLY A 277 20.08 -12.48 26.86
N ASP A 278 19.51 -13.68 26.77
CA ASP A 278 20.26 -14.87 26.36
C ASP A 278 20.71 -14.77 24.89
N ASP A 279 21.86 -15.35 24.56
CA ASP A 279 22.36 -15.39 23.20
C ASP A 279 21.34 -16.09 22.27
N ILE A 280 21.10 -15.50 21.09
CA ILE A 280 20.17 -16.04 20.09
C ILE A 280 20.72 -15.88 18.69
N GLU A 281 20.60 -16.93 17.88
CA GLU A 281 20.83 -16.87 16.43
C GLU A 281 19.50 -17.07 15.70
N ILE A 282 19.16 -16.15 14.80
CA ILE A 282 17.92 -16.18 14.03
C ILE A 282 18.16 -15.72 12.59
N GLY A 283 17.49 -16.34 11.63
CA GLY A 283 17.63 -16.01 10.21
C GLY A 283 16.41 -15.28 9.67
N PHE A 284 16.62 -14.29 8.80
CA PHE A 284 15.54 -13.60 8.11
C PHE A 284 15.87 -13.32 6.64
N ASN A 285 14.84 -13.02 5.86
CA ASN A 285 15.02 -12.42 4.55
C ASN A 285 15.45 -10.95 4.71
N SER A 286 16.63 -10.59 4.18
CA SER A 286 17.17 -9.23 4.17
C SER A 286 16.20 -8.19 3.60
N ALA A 287 15.53 -8.50 2.49
CA ALA A 287 14.60 -7.56 1.87
C ALA A 287 13.41 -7.27 2.80
N TYR A 288 12.96 -8.26 3.57
CA TYR A 288 11.87 -8.06 4.51
C TYR A 288 12.29 -7.24 5.74
N LEU A 289 13.50 -7.46 6.25
CA LEU A 289 14.08 -6.63 7.30
C LEU A 289 14.16 -5.16 6.85
N ILE A 290 14.70 -4.92 5.66
CA ILE A 290 14.86 -3.57 5.08
C ILE A 290 13.50 -2.91 4.85
N ASP A 291 12.52 -3.64 4.30
CA ASP A 291 11.19 -3.09 4.02
C ASP A 291 10.50 -2.65 5.31
N ILE A 292 10.58 -3.45 6.39
CA ILE A 292 9.99 -3.15 7.70
C ILE A 292 10.70 -1.97 8.36
N THR A 293 12.04 -1.96 8.40
CA THR A 293 12.79 -0.88 9.06
C THR A 293 12.61 0.46 8.37
N ARG A 294 12.37 0.47 7.05
CA ARG A 294 12.01 1.68 6.30
C ARG A 294 10.60 2.21 6.59
N GLN A 295 9.72 1.43 7.22
CA GLN A 295 8.39 1.90 7.63
C GLN A 295 8.34 2.48 9.05
N ILE A 296 9.45 2.41 9.79
CA ILE A 296 9.57 3.02 11.11
C ILE A 296 9.96 4.48 10.89
N GLU A 297 9.15 5.40 11.40
CA GLU A 297 9.36 6.84 11.21
C GLU A 297 10.34 7.39 12.26
N GLY A 298 10.37 6.80 13.45
CA GLY A 298 11.33 7.09 14.50
C GLY A 298 12.74 6.54 14.24
N ASP A 299 13.67 6.96 15.10
CA ASP A 299 15.10 6.60 14.96
C ASP A 299 15.39 5.13 15.32
N LYS A 300 14.55 4.52 16.17
CA LYS A 300 14.80 3.20 16.75
C LYS A 300 13.66 2.20 16.50
N ALA A 301 14.07 0.98 16.17
CA ALA A 301 13.21 -0.17 16.04
C ALA A 301 13.38 -1.09 17.26
N ARG A 302 12.27 -1.62 17.79
CA ARG A 302 12.24 -2.66 18.81
C ARG A 302 11.87 -4.00 18.18
N PHE A 303 12.75 -4.97 18.29
CA PHE A 303 12.55 -6.35 17.90
C PHE A 303 12.26 -7.19 19.15
N SER A 304 11.09 -7.81 19.21
CA SER A 304 10.72 -8.77 20.26
C SER A 304 10.78 -10.17 19.69
N MET A 305 11.62 -11.04 20.25
CA MET A 305 11.91 -12.41 19.82
C MET A 305 11.65 -13.41 20.95
N ALA A 306 11.46 -14.68 20.61
CA ALA A 306 11.36 -15.78 21.58
C ALA A 306 12.48 -16.80 21.37
N ASP A 307 12.45 -17.49 20.23
CA ASP A 307 13.47 -18.43 19.77
C ASP A 307 13.71 -18.30 18.25
N SER A 308 14.61 -19.11 17.71
CA SER A 308 15.04 -19.04 16.31
C SER A 308 13.99 -19.50 15.28
N ALA A 309 12.89 -20.11 15.73
CA ALA A 309 11.84 -20.64 14.87
C ALA A 309 10.51 -19.86 15.01
N SER A 310 10.36 -19.09 16.08
CA SER A 310 9.16 -18.33 16.39
C SER A 310 9.09 -17.00 15.64
N PRO A 311 7.89 -16.49 15.32
CA PRO A 311 7.73 -15.19 14.70
C PRO A 311 8.32 -14.07 15.57
N THR A 312 8.90 -13.07 14.90
CA THR A 312 9.45 -11.88 15.55
C THR A 312 8.54 -10.69 15.33
N ILE A 313 8.30 -9.93 16.40
CA ILE A 313 7.56 -8.67 16.33
C ILE A 313 8.57 -7.54 16.16
N VAL A 314 8.29 -6.63 15.23
CA VAL A 314 9.05 -5.39 15.04
C VAL A 314 8.09 -4.22 15.20
N ARG A 315 8.47 -3.24 16.00
CA ARG A 315 7.71 -2.01 16.24
C ARG A 315 8.64 -0.81 16.35
N GLU A 316 8.07 0.37 16.24
CA GLU A 316 8.72 1.59 16.70
C GLU A 316 8.74 1.62 18.24
N VAL A 317 9.77 2.23 18.84
CA VAL A 317 9.94 2.27 20.31
C VAL A 317 8.83 3.09 20.99
N ASP A 318 8.42 4.19 20.36
CA ASP A 318 7.49 5.20 20.92
C ASP A 318 6.13 5.24 20.20
N ASP A 319 5.87 4.32 19.26
CA ASP A 319 4.62 4.25 18.51
C ASP A 319 4.12 2.80 18.35
N ASP A 320 3.01 2.50 19.02
CA ASP A 320 2.30 1.22 18.94
C ASP A 320 1.19 1.20 17.87
N SER A 321 1.06 2.24 17.04
CA SER A 321 0.07 2.26 15.95
C SER A 321 0.41 1.33 14.79
N ALA A 322 1.65 0.83 14.69
CA ALA A 322 2.00 -0.23 13.77
C ALA A 322 2.77 -1.38 14.45
N LEU A 323 2.43 -2.58 14.00
CA LEU A 323 3.05 -3.83 14.40
C LEU A 323 3.41 -4.60 13.14
N TYR A 324 4.67 -5.01 13.05
CA TYR A 324 5.14 -5.90 11.99
C TYR A 324 5.49 -7.27 12.57
N VAL A 325 5.14 -8.33 11.84
CA VAL A 325 5.56 -9.70 12.17
C VAL A 325 6.45 -10.21 11.06
N LEU A 326 7.56 -10.85 11.43
CA LEU A 326 8.51 -11.45 10.51
C LEU A 326 8.70 -12.93 10.84
N MET A 327 8.51 -13.79 9.85
CA MET A 327 8.73 -15.22 9.99
C MET A 327 10.22 -15.53 9.79
N PRO A 328 10.85 -16.28 10.72
CA PRO A 328 12.25 -16.65 10.57
C PRO A 328 12.46 -17.67 9.45
N MET A 329 13.69 -17.69 8.94
CA MET A 329 14.20 -18.64 7.97
C MET A 329 15.31 -19.46 8.60
N ARG A 330 15.46 -20.71 8.15
CA ARG A 330 16.63 -21.53 8.50
C ARG A 330 17.86 -20.94 7.80
N VAL A 331 18.92 -20.69 8.58
CA VAL A 331 20.21 -20.15 8.15
C VAL A 331 21.35 -21.00 8.66
#